data_AF-A0A165ZVQ2-F1
#
_entry.id   AF-A0A165ZVQ2-F1
#
_cell.length_a   1.000
_cell.length_b   1.000
_cell.length_c   1.000
_cell.angle_alpha   90.00
_cell.angle_beta   90.00
_cell.angle_gamma   90.00
#
_symmetry.space_group_name_H-M   'P 1'
#
loop_
_entity.id
_entity.type
_entity.pdbx_description
1 polymer ?
#
loop_
_entity_poly.entity_id
_entity_poly.type
_entity_poly.pdbx_seq_one_letter_code
_entity_poly.pdbx_strand_id
1 'polypeptide(L)' 'MEKYSQAESGLMTWIKAAQADGRLVELDPLFASTQFIALIKSFAFWPQIIGHTPSPDTQHKHIIVNSTVEMFLKQYQAK' A
#
# COMPACT_ATOMS: atom_id res chain seq x y z
N MET A 1 13.09 15.82 13.48
CA MET A 1 12.82 14.79 12.44
C MET A 1 11.37 14.28 12.47
N GLU A 2 10.41 14.99 13.08
CA GLU A 2 9.01 14.51 13.15
C GLU A 2 8.13 14.97 11.99
N LYS A 3 8.46 16.09 11.32
CA LYS A 3 7.60 16.68 10.29
C LYS A 3 7.52 15.91 8.96
N TYR A 4 8.38 14.93 8.73
CA TYR A 4 8.40 14.17 7.47
C TYR A 4 7.73 12.79 7.57
N SER A 5 7.54 12.22 8.76
CA SER A 5 6.93 10.87 8.88
C SER A 5 5.39 10.89 8.93
N GLN A 6 4.78 12.06 9.14
CA GLN A 6 3.32 12.23 9.29
C GLN A 6 2.67 13.11 8.21
N ALA A 7 3.38 13.42 7.12
CA ALA A 7 2.69 14.04 5.98
C ALA A 7 1.62 13.05 5.49
N GLU A 8 0.36 13.48 5.50
CA GLU A 8 -0.75 12.66 5.02
C GLU A 8 -0.46 12.27 3.57
N SER A 9 -0.23 10.98 3.34
CA SER A 9 0.00 10.47 1.99
C SER A 9 -1.30 10.48 1.20
N GLY A 10 -1.24 10.62 -0.12
CA GLY A 10 -2.44 10.55 -0.96
C GLY A 10 -3.23 9.25 -0.78
N LEU A 11 -2.54 8.14 -0.46
CA LEU A 11 -3.19 6.87 -0.14
C LEU A 11 -3.96 6.93 1.20
N MET A 12 -3.40 7.57 2.22
CA MET A 12 -4.08 7.78 3.50
C MET A 12 -5.36 8.61 3.31
N THR A 13 -5.30 9.67 2.51
CA THR A 13 -6.48 10.48 2.16
C THR A 13 -7.53 9.66 1.41
N TRP A 14 -7.11 8.84 0.45
CA TRP A 14 -8.03 7.95 -0.28
C TRP A 14 -8.72 6.94 0.66
N ILE A 15 -7.98 6.34 1.59
CA ILE A 15 -8.53 5.39 2.57
C ILE A 15 -9.58 6.08 3.45
N LYS A 16 -9.28 7.27 3.99
CA LYS A 16 -10.25 8.05 4.78
C LYS A 16 -11.53 8.33 4.00
N ALA A 17 -11.41 8.72 2.74
CA ALA A 17 -12.56 8.98 1.88
C ALA A 17 -13.38 7.71 1.61
N ALA A 18 -12.72 6.57 1.36
CA ALA A 18 -13.39 5.29 1.13
C ALA A 18 -14.10 4.75 2.39
N GLN A 19 -13.55 5.02 3.58
CA GLN A 19 -14.24 4.74 4.85
C GLN A 19 -15.46 5.63 5.06
N ALA A 20 -15.33 6.93 4.76
CA ALA A 20 -16.46 7.87 4.85
C ALA A 20 -17.61 7.50 3.88
N ASP A 21 -17.29 6.90 2.73
CA ASP A 21 -18.27 6.34 1.77
C ASP A 21 -18.76 4.92 2.14
N GLY A 22 -18.33 4.36 3.28
CA GLY A 22 -18.71 3.02 3.72
C GLY A 22 -18.22 1.89 2.83
N ARG A 23 -17.19 2.14 1.98
CA ARG A 23 -16.60 1.14 1.07
C ARG A 23 -15.52 0.31 1.72
N LEU A 24 -14.86 0.86 2.75
CA LEU A 24 -13.91 0.17 3.60
C LEU A 24 -14.47 0.07 5.02
N VAL A 25 -14.08 -0.97 5.74
CA VAL A 25 -14.36 -1.13 7.17
C VAL A 25 -13.70 -0.02 7.99
N GLU A 26 -14.15 0.16 9.23
CA GLU A 26 -13.45 1.02 10.19
C GLU A 26 -12.06 0.42 10.49
N LEU A 27 -11.02 1.22 10.23
CA LEU A 27 -9.60 0.84 10.28
C LEU A 27 -8.74 2.10 10.50
N ASP A 28 -7.49 1.93 10.94
CA ASP A 28 -6.51 3.02 11.02
C ASP A 28 -5.91 3.32 9.62
N PRO A 29 -6.18 4.51 9.03
CA PRO A 29 -5.70 4.85 7.69
C PRO A 29 -4.17 4.88 7.56
N LEU A 30 -3.45 5.27 8.62
CA LEU A 30 -1.99 5.32 8.59
C LEU A 30 -1.44 3.89 8.56
N PHE A 31 -1.99 3.01 9.38
CA PHE A 31 -1.59 1.61 9.42
C PHE A 31 -1.91 0.88 8.11
N ALA A 32 -3.11 1.07 7.56
CA ALA A 32 -3.52 0.43 6.30
C ALA A 32 -2.72 0.94 5.09
N SER A 33 -2.48 2.25 4.99
CA SER A 33 -1.62 2.81 3.93
C SER A 33 -0.17 2.32 4.05
N THR A 34 0.36 2.21 5.26
CA THR A 34 1.69 1.66 5.51
C THR A 34 1.80 0.21 5.05
N GLN A 35 0.83 -0.65 5.39
CA GLN A 35 0.81 -2.04 4.94
C GLN A 35 0.74 -2.16 3.41
N PHE A 36 -0.13 -1.39 2.76
CA PHE A 36 -0.25 -1.40 1.29
C PHE A 36 1.07 -1.06 0.62
N ILE A 37 1.75 0.00 1.07
CA ILE A 37 3.04 0.40 0.52
C ILE A 37 4.15 -0.60 0.87
N ALA A 38 4.10 -1.23 2.06
CA ALA A 38 5.07 -2.25 2.46
C ALA A 38 5.03 -3.47 1.53
N LEU A 39 3.83 -3.91 1.13
CA LEU A 39 3.64 -5.02 0.17
C LEU A 39 4.26 -4.71 -1.20
N ILE A 40 4.21 -3.46 -1.66
CA ILE A 40 4.87 -3.07 -2.92
C ILE A 40 6.39 -3.01 -2.71
N LYS A 41 6.85 -2.36 -1.64
CA LYS A 41 8.28 -2.13 -1.37
C LYS A 41 9.04 -3.42 -1.14
N SER A 42 8.42 -4.46 -0.59
CA SER A 42 9.07 -5.76 -0.36
C SER A 42 9.57 -6.42 -1.65
N PHE A 43 8.99 -6.09 -2.81
CA PHE A 43 9.38 -6.67 -4.10
C PHE A 43 10.01 -5.66 -5.07
N ALA A 44 9.59 -4.40 -5.01
CA ALA A 44 9.95 -3.39 -6.00
C ALA A 44 10.75 -2.19 -5.44
N PHE A 45 11.24 -2.29 -4.20
CA PHE A 45 12.09 -1.25 -3.60
C PHE A 45 13.25 -1.83 -2.79
N TRP A 46 12.98 -2.56 -1.71
CA TRP A 46 14.04 -3.03 -0.81
C TRP A 46 15.02 -4.01 -1.46
N PRO A 47 14.59 -4.99 -2.28
CA PRO A 47 15.52 -5.88 -2.99
C PRO A 47 16.49 -5.12 -3.90
N GLN A 48 16.03 -4.06 -4.57
CA GLN A 48 16.84 -3.26 -5.47
C GLN A 48 17.85 -2.40 -4.71
N ILE A 49 17.44 -1.83 -3.57
CA ILE A 49 18.28 -0.93 -2.76
C ILE A 49 19.31 -1.71 -1.94
N ILE A 50 18.89 -2.79 -1.27
CA ILE A 50 19.72 -3.55 -0.32
C ILE A 50 20.40 -4.74 -1.01
N GLY A 51 19.68 -5.43 -1.89
CA GLY A 51 20.15 -6.63 -2.57
C GLY A 51 20.73 -6.39 -3.95
N HIS A 52 20.73 -5.14 -4.45
CA HIS A 52 21.18 -4.77 -5.79
C HIS A 52 20.55 -5.60 -6.92
N THR A 53 19.35 -6.15 -6.70
CA THR A 53 18.62 -6.90 -7.72
C THR A 53 18.11 -5.95 -8.80
N PRO A 54 17.91 -6.39 -10.06
CA PRO A 54 17.25 -5.57 -11.06
C PRO A 54 15.81 -5.22 -10.64
N SER A 55 15.30 -4.13 -11.20
CA SER A 55 13.87 -3.77 -11.07
C SER A 55 13.00 -4.86 -11.68
N PRO A 56 11.81 -5.15 -11.12
CA PRO A 56 10.91 -6.14 -11.70
C PRO A 56 10.51 -5.75 -13.13
N ASP A 57 10.41 -6.75 -14.01
CA ASP A 57 9.87 -6.57 -15.36
C ASP A 57 8.36 -6.24 -15.32
N THR A 58 7.79 -5.96 -16.48
CA THR A 58 6.37 -5.59 -16.61
C THR A 58 5.43 -6.68 -16.07
N GLN A 59 5.71 -7.95 -16.34
CA GLN A 59 4.87 -9.05 -15.89
C GLN A 59 4.87 -9.16 -14.36
N HIS A 60 6.05 -9.11 -13.74
CA HIS A 60 6.19 -9.15 -12.29
C HIS A 60 5.56 -7.92 -11.63
N LYS A 61 5.67 -6.72 -12.23
CA LYS A 61 4.97 -5.52 -11.74
C LYS A 61 3.46 -5.72 -11.68
N HIS A 62 2.85 -6.31 -12.72
CA HIS A 62 1.42 -6.60 -12.71
C HIS A 62 1.03 -7.58 -11.59
N ILE A 63 1.83 -8.62 -11.37
CA ILE A 63 1.60 -9.58 -10.28
C ILE A 63 1.65 -8.89 -8.92
N ILE A 64 2.69 -8.08 -8.68
CA ILE A 64 2.87 -7.35 -7.41
C ILE A 64 1.67 -6.42 -7.15
N VAL A 65 1.27 -5.63 -8.16
CA VAL A 65 0.14 -4.69 -8.05
C VAL A 65 -1.17 -5.43 -7.79
N ASN A 66 -1.52 -6.42 -8.62
CA ASN A 66 -2.79 -7.14 -8.51
C ASN A 66 -2.89 -7.86 -7.17
N SER A 67 -1.83 -8.57 -6.75
CA SER A 67 -1.83 -9.27 -5.46
C SER A 67 -1.93 -8.29 -4.29
N THR A 68 -1.25 -7.14 -4.34
CA THR A 68 -1.32 -6.12 -3.29
C THR A 68 -2.75 -5.58 -3.16
N VAL A 69 -3.38 -5.23 -4.28
CA VAL A 69 -4.75 -4.71 -4.31
C VAL A 69 -5.74 -5.76 -3.82
N GLU A 70 -5.64 -7.01 -4.30
CA GLU A 70 -6.51 -8.09 -3.87
C GLU A 70 -6.40 -8.37 -2.37
N MET A 71 -5.19 -8.44 -1.82
CA MET A 71 -4.98 -8.67 -0.39
C MET A 71 -5.55 -7.51 0.44
N PHE A 72 -5.32 -6.26 0.00
CA PHE A 72 -5.84 -5.09 0.68
C PHE A 72 -7.37 -5.06 0.70
N LEU A 73 -8.02 -5.27 -0.45
CA LEU A 73 -9.48 -5.25 -0.55
C LEU A 73 -10.12 -6.44 0.17
N LYS A 74 -9.57 -7.65 0.04
CA LYS A 74 -10.09 -8.81 0.81
C LYS A 74 -10.06 -8.59 2.31
N GLN A 75 -9.06 -7.84 2.81
CA GLN A 75 -8.92 -7.54 4.23
C GLN A 75 -9.82 -6.38 4.69
N TYR A 76 -9.95 -5.32 3.89
CA TYR A 76 -10.52 -4.04 4.35
C TYR A 76 -11.81 -3.62 3.66
N GLN A 77 -12.25 -4.29 2.61
CA GLN A 77 -13.51 -3.96 1.94
C GLN A 77 -14.70 -4.21 2.87
N ALA A 78 -15.62 -3.23 2.94
CA ALA A 78 -16.89 -3.41 3.64
C ALA A 78 -17.75 -4.46 2.92
N LYS A 79 -18.51 -5.24 3.69
CA LYS A 79 -19.43 -6.26 3.15
C LYS A 79 -20.66 -5.64 2.51
#